data_AF-A0A0V0QMM7-F1
#
_entry.id   AF-A0A0V0QMM7-F1
#
_cell.length_a   1.000
_cell.length_b   1.000
_cell.length_c   1.000
_cell.angle_alpha   90.00
_cell.angle_beta   90.00
_cell.angle_gamma   90.00
#
_symmetry.space_group_name_H-M   'P 1'
#
loop_
_entity.id
_entity.type
_entity.pdbx_description
1 polymer ?
#
loop_
_entity_poly.entity_id
_entity_poly.type
_entity_poly.pdbx_seq_one_letter_code
_entity_poly.pdbx_strand_id
1 'polypeptide(L)'
;MFEIQAEFKTSPNIAVIKYWGKLDEDYIIPLNPSIGFTLNTDDLCTKTKVILSTENKEDTLLLNNENFGINKRLRRILDTFKSNHLDSLLEKIQKEKGITLNKNQFQYFKIESVNDFPTASGLASSASGLAAISVCLCHIFQNTFKYQFFLIQTQLSSFVYSFNSINHNFQLPFFMT
;
A
#
# COMPACT_ATOMS: atom_id res chain seq x y z
N MET A 1 16.77 3.83 -17.65
CA MET A 1 16.23 3.31 -16.37
C MET A 1 14.74 3.59 -16.35
N PHE A 2 13.89 2.60 -16.08
CA PHE A 2 12.43 2.81 -16.04
C PHE A 2 11.89 2.50 -14.64
N GLU A 3 11.24 3.50 -14.05
CA GLU A 3 10.72 3.45 -12.68
C GLU A 3 9.26 3.91 -12.64
N ILE A 4 8.46 3.18 -11.86
CA ILE A 4 7.08 3.52 -11.52
C ILE A 4 7.01 3.61 -10.01
N GLN A 5 6.49 4.72 -9.49
CA GLN A 5 6.42 4.94 -8.05
C GLN A 5 5.11 5.61 -7.65
N ALA A 6 4.73 5.39 -6.40
CA ALA A 6 3.63 6.08 -5.75
C ALA A 6 3.98 6.35 -4.28
N GLU A 7 3.55 7.49 -3.78
CA GLU A 7 3.75 7.89 -2.40
C GLU A 7 2.42 8.39 -1.82
N PHE A 8 2.00 7.83 -0.70
CA PHE A 8 0.76 8.19 -0.03
C PHE A 8 0.95 8.26 1.48
N LYS A 9 0.12 9.09 2.11
CA LYS A 9 -0.02 9.16 3.56
C LYS A 9 -1.32 8.48 3.97
N THR A 10 -1.28 7.74 5.06
CA THR A 10 -2.46 7.18 5.73
C THR A 10 -2.37 7.44 7.23
N SER A 11 -3.49 7.34 7.91
CA SER A 11 -3.55 7.51 9.37
C SER A 11 -3.86 6.21 10.09
N PRO A 12 -3.39 6.07 11.33
CA PRO A 12 -3.90 5.05 12.22
C PRO A 12 -5.38 5.32 12.57
N ASN A 13 -6.05 4.30 13.09
CA ASN A 13 -7.40 4.42 13.63
C ASN A 13 -7.47 3.89 15.06
N ILE A 14 -8.49 4.32 15.80
CA ILE A 14 -8.80 3.87 17.16
C ILE A 14 -10.15 3.15 17.13
N ALA A 15 -10.18 1.88 17.55
CA ALA A 15 -11.39 1.08 17.60
C ALA A 15 -12.27 1.44 18.81
N VAL A 16 -13.56 1.66 18.55
CA VAL A 16 -14.61 1.83 19.56
C VAL A 16 -15.33 0.51 19.80
N ILE A 17 -15.69 -0.19 18.72
CA ILE A 17 -16.08 -1.60 18.77
C ILE A 17 -14.86 -2.41 18.36
N LYS A 18 -14.40 -3.30 19.23
CA LYS A 18 -13.11 -3.99 19.07
C LYS A 18 -13.19 -5.11 18.05
N TYR A 19 -12.15 -5.22 17.23
CA TYR A 19 -11.82 -6.46 16.53
C TYR A 19 -11.09 -7.39 17.47
N TRP A 20 -11.65 -8.56 17.72
CA TRP A 20 -11.02 -9.51 18.62
C TRP A 20 -11.32 -10.96 18.22
N GLY A 21 -10.29 -11.61 17.67
CA GLY A 21 -10.36 -13.00 17.21
C GLY A 21 -10.61 -13.13 15.71
N LYS A 22 -10.15 -14.26 15.16
CA LYS A 22 -10.17 -14.57 13.73
C LYS A 22 -10.97 -15.85 13.51
N LEU A 23 -11.88 -15.82 12.53
CA LEU A 23 -12.54 -17.00 12.02
C LEU A 23 -11.60 -17.82 11.14
N ASP A 24 -10.74 -17.12 10.38
CA ASP A 24 -9.75 -17.71 9.49
C ASP A 24 -8.45 -16.92 9.63
N GLU A 25 -7.33 -17.58 9.95
CA GLU A 25 -6.06 -16.90 10.15
C GLU A 25 -5.32 -16.58 8.84
N ASP A 26 -5.51 -17.39 7.80
CA ASP A 26 -4.85 -17.21 6.53
C ASP A 26 -5.48 -16.05 5.76
N TYR A 27 -6.81 -16.01 5.65
CA TYR A 27 -7.53 -14.87 5.07
C TYR A 27 -7.76 -13.74 6.07
N ILE A 28 -7.41 -13.98 7.35
CA ILE A 28 -7.51 -13.05 8.48
C ILE A 28 -8.97 -12.59 8.73
N ILE A 29 -9.98 -13.39 8.40
CA ILE A 29 -11.41 -13.03 8.49
C ILE A 29 -11.80 -12.80 9.96
N PRO A 30 -12.48 -11.69 10.31
CA PRO A 30 -12.85 -11.39 11.70
C PRO A 30 -13.98 -12.29 12.23
N LEU A 31 -13.97 -12.60 13.54
CA LEU A 31 -15.11 -13.24 14.20
C LEU A 31 -16.30 -12.30 14.37
N ASN A 32 -16.03 -11.00 14.54
CA ASN A 32 -17.04 -9.99 14.78
C ASN A 32 -16.73 -8.71 13.99
N PRO A 33 -17.76 -7.96 13.57
CA PRO A 33 -17.56 -6.63 13.00
C PRO A 33 -17.00 -5.68 14.07
N SER A 34 -16.37 -4.61 13.61
CA SER A 34 -15.81 -3.56 14.46
C SER A 34 -15.86 -2.20 13.79
N ILE A 35 -15.78 -1.18 14.62
CA ILE A 35 -15.98 0.23 14.26
C ILE A 35 -14.91 1.03 14.97
N GLY A 36 -14.28 1.97 14.27
CA GLY A 36 -13.29 2.87 14.83
C GLY A 36 -13.33 4.25 14.18
N PHE A 37 -12.57 5.18 14.77
CA PHE A 37 -12.36 6.51 14.21
C PHE A 37 -10.98 6.57 13.56
N THR A 38 -10.92 7.05 12.33
CA THR A 38 -9.65 7.38 11.67
C THR A 38 -9.12 8.67 12.28
N LEU A 39 -7.85 8.68 12.71
CA LEU A 39 -7.22 9.87 13.23
C LEU A 39 -6.85 10.82 12.08
N ASN A 40 -6.68 12.10 12.40
CA ASN A 40 -6.33 13.08 11.39
C ASN A 40 -4.91 12.82 10.86
N THR A 41 -4.75 12.90 9.53
CA THR A 41 -3.47 12.67 8.83
C THR A 41 -2.47 13.80 9.03
N ASP A 42 -2.92 14.97 9.47
CA ASP A 42 -2.02 16.06 9.86
C ASP A 42 -1.39 15.84 11.25
N ASP A 43 -2.02 15.03 12.10
CA ASP A 43 -1.56 14.78 13.47
C ASP A 43 -0.74 13.48 13.56
N LEU A 44 -1.21 12.41 12.91
CA LEU A 44 -0.61 11.08 12.94
C LEU A 44 -0.72 10.44 11.54
N CYS A 45 0.41 10.19 10.92
CA CYS A 45 0.49 9.53 9.63
C CYS A 45 1.64 8.53 9.48
N THR A 46 1.35 7.52 8.66
CA THR A 46 2.35 6.69 8.01
C THR A 46 2.47 7.16 6.58
N LYS A 47 3.67 7.62 6.23
CA LYS A 47 4.03 7.98 4.86
C LYS A 47 4.74 6.81 4.21
N THR A 48 4.21 6.29 3.12
CA THR A 48 4.83 5.17 2.40
C THR A 48 5.01 5.48 0.93
N LYS A 49 6.18 5.15 0.42
CA LYS A 49 6.57 5.17 -0.97
C LYS A 49 6.79 3.74 -1.45
N VAL A 50 6.17 3.37 -2.57
CA VAL A 50 6.37 2.07 -3.23
C VAL A 50 6.97 2.34 -4.61
N ILE A 51 8.04 1.61 -4.93
CA ILE A 51 8.81 1.78 -6.15
C ILE A 51 8.92 0.43 -6.86
N LEU A 52 8.53 0.42 -8.12
CA LEU A 52 8.67 -0.70 -9.04
C LEU A 52 9.61 -0.27 -10.18
N SER A 53 10.82 -0.82 -10.19
CA SER A 53 11.90 -0.40 -11.10
C SER A 53 12.59 -1.61 -11.72
N THR A 54 13.17 -1.40 -12.91
CA THR A 54 13.99 -2.40 -13.61
C THR A 54 15.29 -2.75 -12.88
N GLU A 55 15.70 -1.93 -11.90
CA GLU A 55 16.96 -2.12 -11.15
C GLU A 55 16.78 -2.81 -9.79
N ASN A 56 15.54 -3.00 -9.33
CA ASN A 56 15.29 -3.68 -8.08
C ASN A 56 15.75 -5.14 -8.18
N LYS A 57 16.53 -5.62 -7.21
CA LYS A 57 17.10 -6.98 -7.19
C LYS A 57 16.34 -7.95 -6.28
N GLU A 58 15.63 -7.41 -5.30
CA GLU A 58 14.83 -8.15 -4.33
C GLU A 58 13.73 -7.24 -3.77
N ASP A 59 12.69 -7.84 -3.17
CA ASP A 59 11.67 -7.06 -2.48
C ASP A 59 12.23 -6.54 -1.15
N THR A 60 12.14 -5.23 -0.91
CA THR A 60 12.70 -4.58 0.29
C THR A 60 11.64 -3.73 1.00
N LEU A 61 11.72 -3.69 2.34
CA LEU A 61 10.90 -2.84 3.18
C LEU A 61 11.79 -2.11 4.19
N LEU A 62 11.90 -0.80 4.03
CA LEU A 62 12.49 0.11 4.99
C LEU A 62 11.38 0.79 5.79
N LEU A 63 11.40 0.63 7.11
CA LEU A 63 10.48 1.32 8.02
C LEU A 63 11.32 2.16 9.00
N ASN A 64 11.14 3.48 9.01
CA ASN A 64 11.91 4.39 9.86
C ASN A 64 13.44 4.21 9.71
N ASN A 65 13.91 4.00 8.47
CA ASN A 65 15.31 3.70 8.10
C ASN A 65 15.85 2.34 8.57
N GLU A 66 15.02 1.48 9.14
CA GLU A 66 15.38 0.11 9.50
C GLU A 66 14.82 -0.90 8.49
N ASN A 67 15.57 -1.94 8.16
CA ASN A 67 15.13 -2.97 7.22
C ASN A 67 14.32 -4.06 7.94
N PHE A 68 13.07 -4.26 7.53
CA PHE A 68 12.15 -5.20 8.17
C PHE A 68 11.90 -6.48 7.37
N GLY A 69 12.48 -6.62 6.17
CA GLY A 69 12.20 -7.74 5.27
C GLY A 69 10.73 -7.85 4.88
N ILE A 70 10.39 -8.80 4.01
CA ILE A 70 9.02 -9.01 3.53
C ILE A 70 8.42 -10.23 4.20
N ASN A 71 7.43 -10.01 5.08
CA ASN A 71 6.69 -11.09 5.72
C ASN A 71 5.70 -11.78 4.75
N LYS A 72 5.17 -12.95 5.15
CA LYS A 72 4.21 -13.75 4.36
C LYS A 72 3.00 -12.93 3.89
N ARG A 73 2.47 -12.06 4.75
CA ARG A 73 1.28 -11.24 4.48
C ARG A 73 1.55 -10.21 3.39
N LEU A 74 2.63 -9.45 3.52
CA LEU A 74 3.04 -8.44 2.55
C LEU A 74 3.42 -9.09 1.22
N ARG A 75 4.15 -10.21 1.24
CA ARG A 75 4.46 -10.99 0.03
C ARG A 75 3.20 -11.37 -0.74
N ARG A 76 2.20 -11.93 -0.05
CA ARG A 76 0.91 -12.27 -0.68
C ARG A 76 0.25 -11.06 -1.35
N ILE A 77 0.28 -9.88 -0.71
CA ILE A 77 -0.29 -8.66 -1.29
C ILE A 77 0.47 -8.29 -2.57
N LEU A 78 1.79 -8.17 -2.50
CA LEU A 78 2.64 -7.79 -3.64
C LEU A 78 2.47 -8.76 -4.82
N ASP A 79 2.48 -10.06 -4.54
CA ASP A 79 2.31 -11.11 -5.55
C ASP A 79 0.92 -11.03 -6.19
N THR A 80 -0.14 -10.80 -5.41
CA THR A 80 -1.52 -10.65 -5.93
C THR A 80 -1.63 -9.48 -6.90
N PHE A 81 -1.04 -8.32 -6.57
CA PHE A 81 -1.07 -7.18 -7.49
C PHE A 81 -0.27 -7.46 -8.76
N LYS A 82 0.92 -8.03 -8.61
CA LYS A 82 1.82 -8.33 -9.71
C LYS A 82 1.20 -9.35 -10.67
N SER A 83 0.65 -10.46 -10.16
CA SER A 83 0.07 -11.53 -10.99
C SER A 83 -1.15 -11.05 -11.77
N ASN A 84 -1.97 -10.20 -11.16
CA ASN A 84 -3.26 -9.82 -11.73
C ASN A 84 -3.19 -8.59 -12.63
N HIS A 85 -2.19 -7.72 -12.44
CA HIS A 85 -2.22 -6.37 -13.02
C HIS A 85 -0.94 -5.91 -13.72
N LEU A 86 0.18 -6.63 -13.59
CA LEU A 86 1.45 -6.20 -14.21
C LEU A 86 1.38 -6.17 -15.74
N ASP A 87 0.73 -7.16 -16.37
CA ASP A 87 0.64 -7.23 -17.84
C ASP A 87 -0.13 -6.03 -18.39
N SER A 88 -1.31 -5.74 -17.83
CA SER A 88 -2.14 -4.58 -18.21
C SER A 88 -1.41 -3.25 -17.99
N LEU A 89 -0.68 -3.10 -16.88
CA LEU A 89 0.12 -1.91 -16.60
C LEU A 89 1.21 -1.70 -17.67
N LEU A 90 1.95 -2.75 -18.02
CA LEU A 90 3.01 -2.68 -19.02
C LEU A 90 2.47 -2.43 -20.42
N GLU A 91 1.38 -3.09 -20.83
CA GLU A 91 0.72 -2.83 -22.12
C GLU A 91 0.32 -1.35 -22.26
N LYS A 92 -0.27 -0.78 -21.20
CA LYS A 92 -0.67 0.63 -21.19
C LYS A 92 0.53 1.57 -21.35
N ILE A 93 1.59 1.34 -20.57
CA ILE A 93 2.80 2.15 -20.62
C ILE A 93 3.48 2.06 -21.98
N GLN A 94 3.57 0.86 -22.55
CA GLN A 94 4.16 0.64 -23.87
C GLN A 94 3.37 1.40 -24.96
N LYS A 95 2.03 1.38 -24.87
CA LYS A 95 1.16 2.13 -25.79
C LYS A 95 1.29 3.65 -25.63
N GLU A 96 1.37 4.14 -24.41
CA GLU A 96 1.45 5.59 -24.13
C GLU A 96 2.82 6.18 -24.47
N LYS A 97 3.91 5.45 -24.20
CA LYS A 97 5.28 5.95 -24.35
C LYS A 97 5.99 5.45 -25.61
N GLY A 98 5.40 4.52 -26.35
CA GLY A 98 6.02 3.93 -27.56
C GLY A 98 7.30 3.15 -27.25
N ILE A 99 7.43 2.60 -26.05
CA ILE A 99 8.59 1.82 -25.60
C ILE A 99 8.24 0.33 -25.53
N THR A 100 9.24 -0.55 -25.61
CA THR A 100 9.08 -1.97 -25.33
C THR A 100 9.62 -2.27 -23.94
N LEU A 101 8.77 -2.85 -23.08
CA LEU A 101 9.13 -3.20 -21.70
C LEU A 101 9.01 -4.71 -21.51
N ASN A 102 10.03 -5.32 -20.89
CA ASN A 102 9.97 -6.73 -20.55
C ASN A 102 9.47 -6.91 -19.12
N LYS A 103 8.40 -7.69 -18.95
CA LYS A 103 7.83 -8.04 -17.64
C LYS A 103 8.88 -8.56 -16.65
N ASN A 104 9.87 -9.30 -17.14
CA ASN A 104 10.93 -9.87 -16.31
C ASN A 104 11.84 -8.83 -15.65
N GLN A 105 11.75 -7.57 -16.06
CA GLN A 105 12.50 -6.48 -15.43
C GLN A 105 11.74 -5.90 -14.22
N PHE A 106 10.44 -6.14 -14.09
CA PHE A 106 9.59 -5.56 -13.04
C PHE A 106 9.25 -6.60 -11.96
N GLN A 107 10.29 -7.25 -11.43
CA GLN A 107 10.13 -8.41 -10.53
C GLN A 107 10.04 -8.04 -9.06
N TYR A 108 10.53 -6.88 -8.64
CA TYR A 108 10.70 -6.60 -7.22
C TYR A 108 10.23 -5.20 -6.85
N PHE A 109 9.67 -5.08 -5.64
CA PHE A 109 9.24 -3.81 -5.07
C PHE A 109 10.22 -3.30 -4.02
N LYS A 110 10.51 -2.01 -4.06
CA LYS A 110 11.15 -1.30 -2.95
C LYS A 110 10.08 -0.49 -2.22
N ILE A 111 9.98 -0.68 -0.91
CA ILE A 111 9.02 -0.01 -0.05
C ILE A 111 9.77 0.80 1.00
N GLU A 112 9.52 2.09 1.05
CA GLU A 112 10.08 3.01 2.02
C GLU A 112 8.93 3.61 2.82
N SER A 113 8.92 3.40 4.14
CA SER A 113 7.83 3.84 5.01
C SER A 113 8.38 4.56 6.23
N VAL A 114 7.71 5.64 6.64
CA VAL A 114 8.05 6.41 7.83
C VAL A 114 6.76 6.66 8.61
N ASN A 115 6.81 6.42 9.92
CA ASN A 115 5.75 6.83 10.85
C ASN A 115 6.18 8.11 11.55
N ASP A 116 5.29 9.09 11.65
CA ASP A 116 5.52 10.31 12.42
C ASP A 116 5.19 10.17 13.92
N PHE A 117 4.74 8.98 14.35
CA PHE A 117 4.47 8.63 15.73
C PHE A 117 5.43 7.55 16.26
N PRO A 118 5.75 7.55 17.57
CA PRO A 118 6.66 6.59 18.16
C PRO A 118 6.13 5.16 17.97
N THR A 119 6.96 4.25 17.47
CA THR A 119 6.60 2.82 17.30
C THR A 119 6.16 2.17 18.62
N ALA A 120 6.65 2.66 19.76
CA ALA A 120 6.32 2.20 21.11
C ALA A 120 5.08 2.86 21.74
N SER A 121 4.33 3.69 21.01
CA SER A 121 3.15 4.41 21.53
C SER A 121 1.90 3.55 21.72
N GLY A 122 1.92 2.27 21.30
CA GLY A 122 0.75 1.39 21.29
C GLY A 122 -0.26 1.70 20.19
N LEU A 123 0.07 2.63 19.28
CA LEU A 123 -0.73 2.92 18.09
C LEU A 123 -0.51 1.87 17.00
N ALA A 124 -1.55 1.61 16.19
CA ALA A 124 -1.60 0.57 15.17
C ALA A 124 -0.74 0.88 13.92
N SER A 125 0.57 1.00 14.09
CA SER A 125 1.56 1.31 13.03
C SER A 125 1.53 0.32 11.86
N SER A 126 1.24 -0.96 12.14
CA SER A 126 1.12 -1.99 11.10
C SER A 126 -0.09 -1.78 10.19
N ALA A 127 -1.22 -1.32 10.75
CA ALA A 127 -2.46 -1.13 10.00
C ALA A 127 -2.37 0.07 9.05
N SER A 128 -1.81 1.20 9.52
CA SER A 128 -1.57 2.38 8.69
C SER A 128 -0.53 2.11 7.60
N GLY A 129 0.58 1.42 7.93
CA GLY A 129 1.60 1.05 6.96
C GLY A 129 1.07 0.14 5.85
N LEU A 130 0.35 -0.94 6.18
CA LEU A 130 -0.27 -1.80 5.18
C LEU A 130 -1.32 -1.05 4.35
N ALA A 131 -2.09 -0.14 4.95
CA ALA A 131 -3.03 0.71 4.22
C ALA A 131 -2.31 1.63 3.22
N ALA A 132 -1.18 2.24 3.60
CA ALA A 132 -0.43 3.11 2.70
C ALA A 132 0.16 2.33 1.52
N ILE A 133 0.78 1.17 1.78
CA ILE A 133 1.27 0.25 0.73
C ILE A 133 0.13 -0.11 -0.23
N SER A 134 -1.03 -0.47 0.33
CA SER A 134 -2.22 -0.85 -0.44
C SER A 134 -2.67 0.25 -1.39
N VAL A 135 -2.76 1.48 -0.91
CA VAL A 135 -3.13 2.66 -1.71
C VAL A 135 -2.09 2.92 -2.81
N CYS A 136 -0.80 2.83 -2.48
CA CYS A 136 0.28 2.96 -3.47
C CYS A 136 0.17 1.91 -4.58
N LEU A 137 -0.08 0.64 -4.24
CA LEU A 137 -0.22 -0.43 -5.23
C LEU A 137 -1.46 -0.22 -6.11
N CYS A 138 -2.61 0.13 -5.53
CA CYS A 138 -3.80 0.48 -6.29
C CYS A 138 -3.53 1.61 -7.30
N HIS A 139 -2.78 2.63 -6.88
CA HIS A 139 -2.39 3.74 -7.75
C HIS A 139 -1.42 3.30 -8.86
N ILE A 140 -0.35 2.57 -8.54
CA ILE A 140 0.64 2.07 -9.50
C ILE A 140 -0.02 1.21 -10.58
N PHE A 141 -0.86 0.27 -10.17
CA PHE A 141 -1.54 -0.65 -11.09
C PHE A 141 -2.83 -0.08 -11.69
N GLN A 142 -3.14 1.19 -11.40
CA GLN A 142 -4.32 1.92 -11.91
C GLN A 142 -5.62 1.13 -11.75
N ASN A 143 -5.72 0.36 -10.67
CA ASN A 143 -6.92 -0.38 -10.37
C ASN A 143 -7.96 0.58 -9.79
N THR A 144 -9.02 0.82 -10.56
CA THR A 144 -10.28 1.39 -10.09
C THR A 144 -11.07 0.43 -9.21
N PHE A 145 -10.39 -0.28 -8.30
CA PHE A 145 -11.12 -0.68 -7.10
C PHE A 145 -11.49 0.62 -6.42
N LYS A 146 -12.80 0.90 -6.28
CA LYS A 146 -13.25 1.92 -5.33
C LYS A 146 -12.44 1.67 -4.07
N TYR A 147 -11.57 2.63 -3.70
CA TYR A 147 -10.62 2.53 -2.59
C TYR A 147 -11.30 1.94 -1.31
N GLN A 148 -12.64 2.07 -1.26
CA GLN A 148 -13.62 1.48 -0.36
C GLN A 148 -13.44 0.01 -0.03
N PHE A 149 -13.08 -0.86 -0.98
CA PHE A 149 -13.07 -2.30 -0.73
C PHE A 149 -11.72 -2.87 -0.29
N PHE A 150 -10.60 -2.30 -0.78
CA PHE A 150 -9.29 -2.89 -0.54
C PHE A 150 -8.75 -2.58 0.87
N LEU A 151 -9.07 -1.40 1.41
CA LEU A 151 -8.76 -1.04 2.79
C LEU A 151 -9.50 -1.93 3.81
N ILE A 152 -10.59 -2.60 3.42
CA ILE A 152 -11.32 -3.54 4.29
C ILE A 152 -10.54 -4.85 4.49
N GLN A 153 -9.80 -5.30 3.47
CA GLN A 153 -9.08 -6.60 3.52
C GLN A 153 -7.60 -6.49 3.92
N THR A 154 -6.92 -5.38 3.63
CA THR A 154 -5.54 -5.20 4.09
C THR A 154 -5.42 -4.76 5.53
N GLN A 155 -6.55 -4.50 6.18
CA GLN A 155 -6.66 -4.08 7.57
C GLN A 155 -7.25 -5.14 8.50
N LEU A 156 -6.69 -6.35 8.49
CA LEU A 156 -7.07 -7.35 9.50
C LEU A 156 -6.23 -7.19 10.77
N SER A 157 -6.22 -5.93 11.21
CA SER A 157 -5.96 -5.49 12.59
C SER A 157 -6.61 -4.13 12.92
N SER A 158 -7.10 -3.29 11.99
CA SER A 158 -7.78 -2.01 12.34
C SER A 158 -8.48 -1.35 11.14
N PHE A 159 -9.80 -1.11 11.19
CA PHE A 159 -10.84 -1.05 10.13
C PHE A 159 -10.98 0.22 9.22
N VAL A 160 -11.79 0.01 8.17
CA VAL A 160 -12.54 0.83 7.18
C VAL A 160 -12.83 2.33 7.45
N TYR A 161 -12.41 3.16 6.47
CA TYR A 161 -12.88 4.47 5.97
C TYR A 161 -13.12 5.70 6.88
N SER A 162 -12.38 6.78 6.55
CA SER A 162 -12.95 8.09 6.16
C SER A 162 -12.01 8.76 5.15
N PHE A 163 -12.55 9.29 4.05
CA PHE A 163 -11.81 9.98 2.98
C PHE A 163 -12.21 11.46 3.04
N ASN A 164 -11.34 12.32 3.59
CA ASN A 164 -11.46 13.77 3.37
C ASN A 164 -10.59 14.11 2.16
N SER A 165 -11.28 14.44 1.05
CA SER A 165 -10.78 15.16 -0.13
C SER A 165 -9.33 14.91 -0.54
N ILE A 166 -9.08 13.83 -1.28
CA ILE A 166 -7.97 13.86 -2.26
C ILE A 166 -8.46 14.78 -3.38
N ASN A 167 -7.87 15.98 -3.46
CA ASN A 167 -8.10 16.90 -4.56
C ASN A 167 -7.96 16.16 -5.89
N HIS A 168 -9.05 16.15 -6.67
CA HIS A 168 -9.08 15.66 -8.03
C HIS A 168 -8.22 16.57 -8.92
N ASN A 169 -6.91 16.33 -8.94
CA ASN A 169 -6.02 16.76 -10.00
C ASN A 169 -5.17 15.56 -10.41
N PHE A 170 -5.75 14.71 -11.27
CA PHE A 170 -5.01 13.70 -12.00
C PHE A 170 -4.10 14.40 -13.02
N GLN A 171 -2.87 14.68 -12.61
CA GLN A 171 -1.74 14.91 -13.52
C GLN A 171 -0.70 13.84 -13.24
N LEU A 172 -0.27 13.15 -14.29
CA LEU A 172 0.78 12.13 -14.27
C LEU A 172 2.08 12.74 -13.73
N PRO A 173 2.60 12.36 -12.55
CA PRO A 173 3.91 12.79 -12.12
C PRO A 173 4.91 11.74 -12.56
N PHE A 174 5.31 11.74 -13.82
CA PHE A 174 6.50 10.99 -14.25
C PHE A 174 7.65 11.97 -14.38
N PHE A 175 8.49 12.04 -13.34
CA PHE A 175 9.76 12.75 -13.42
C PHE A 175 10.72 11.98 -14.35
N MET A 176 11.17 12.64 -15.40
CA MET A 176 12.39 12.26 -16.14
C MET A 176 13.54 13.11 -15.57
N THR A 177 14.63 12.46 -15.20
CA THR A 177 15.98 13.05 -15.24
C THR A 177 16.74 12.36 -16.34
#